data_AF-A0AAW1NP62-F1
#
_entry.id   AF-A0AAW1NP62-F1
#
_cell.length_a   1.000
_cell.length_b   1.000
_cell.length_c   1.000
_cell.angle_alpha   90.00
_cell.angle_beta   90.00
_cell.angle_gamma   90.00
#
_symmetry.space_group_name_H-M   'P 1'
#
loop_
_entity.id
_entity.type
_entity.pdbx_description
1 polymer ?
#
loop_
_entity_poly.entity_id
_entity_poly.type
_entity_poly.pdbx_seq_one_letter_code
_entity_poly.pdbx_strand_id
1 'polypeptide(L)'
;MTWSRVRLASTGFEPVTRKQLESRAITRSPSCARSGARIVGGCRDAMRSGAVLSCAMCMALCLGAGHCQTPFEPKQGGWFGVSFDFTSMSVQQYTQQAGIYPAVWNIYVTLPMDGNSTTVLNTALPQLAAIKALVHLTVEPQSGLAAVTYPAIGKLAYYIKNAQLGGASFLINFGHEMNGDWYVWGQQPTQYVQTYQFVARALNEMTCGVAMVWAPNAAKGYPWREANGVSPTGWGAAPGSADWAVMDTNGDGTVNQMDDALMPYWPGDDNVSWVGMAAYSWGPGSAPFTVNSLPAAQQFTTMVDPPPVCRCKRINDYNVANSSLYSRFSADGVHNKPMIITETSALYIPSNPDGNTNYQIKSAWWQQAYNTGKDTEEALSLAEHYPQLKMVLWFDEIKAEGSAGGNVVDWRFSADPQIRAGFTEYVINQLTDSGAQYWGDLDAFQQSSLASAFTCPAGPGK
;
A
#
# COMPACT_ATOMS: atom_id res chain seq x y z
N MET A 1 23.21 -5.15 38.02
CA MET A 1 22.05 -5.82 38.64
C MET A 1 21.78 -7.09 37.88
N THR A 2 22.15 -8.21 38.48
CA THR A 2 21.97 -9.59 37.99
C THR A 2 20.51 -10.00 38.14
N TRP A 3 19.91 -10.55 37.07
CA TRP A 3 18.66 -11.31 37.19
C TRP A 3 18.73 -12.62 36.40
N SER A 4 18.30 -13.66 37.10
CA SER A 4 18.57 -15.06 36.90
C SER A 4 17.63 -15.72 35.88
N ARG A 5 18.15 -16.76 35.22
CA ARG A 5 17.40 -17.69 34.36
C ARG A 5 16.37 -18.47 35.17
N VAL A 6 15.11 -18.46 34.73
CA VAL A 6 14.06 -19.38 35.18
C VAL A 6 13.77 -20.36 34.04
N ARG A 7 13.93 -21.66 34.32
CA ARG A 7 13.47 -22.77 33.47
C ARG A 7 11.97 -22.93 33.69
N LEU A 8 11.19 -23.00 32.62
CA LEU A 8 9.80 -23.47 32.64
C LEU A 8 9.72 -24.85 31.97
N ALA A 9 8.98 -25.72 32.64
CA ALA A 9 8.86 -27.14 32.36
C ALA A 9 7.99 -27.43 31.13
N SER A 10 8.30 -28.55 30.49
CA SER A 10 7.58 -29.17 29.38
C SER A 10 6.25 -29.78 29.82
N THR A 11 5.15 -29.38 29.17
CA THR A 11 3.91 -30.14 29.04
C THR A 11 3.55 -30.08 27.55
N GLY A 12 3.65 -31.18 26.79
CA GLY A 12 2.64 -32.23 26.73
C GLY A 12 1.73 -31.98 25.52
N PHE A 13 2.26 -32.14 24.30
CA PHE A 13 1.48 -32.08 23.05
C PHE A 13 0.93 -33.48 22.73
N GLU A 14 -0.39 -33.63 22.67
CA GLU A 14 -1.03 -34.76 21.98
C GLU A 14 -1.38 -34.36 20.53
N PRO A 15 -1.23 -35.26 19.54
CA PRO A 15 -1.46 -34.94 18.13
C PRO A 15 -2.94 -35.05 17.75
N VAL A 16 -3.49 -34.00 17.14
CA VAL A 16 -4.84 -34.02 16.54
C VAL A 16 -4.80 -34.83 15.24
N THR A 17 -5.55 -35.94 15.21
CA THR A 17 -5.65 -36.81 14.04
C THR A 17 -6.40 -36.18 12.86
N ARG A 18 -5.98 -36.54 11.64
CA ARG A 18 -6.39 -36.07 10.29
C ARG A 18 -7.89 -36.16 9.93
N LYS A 19 -8.80 -36.44 10.87
CA LYS A 19 -10.22 -36.71 10.62
C LYS A 19 -11.19 -35.60 11.07
N GLN A 20 -10.69 -34.47 11.58
CA GLN A 20 -11.51 -33.30 11.97
C GLN A 20 -11.41 -32.10 11.01
N LEU A 21 -10.65 -32.23 9.91
CA LEU A 21 -10.44 -31.16 8.92
C LEU A 21 -11.47 -31.11 7.77
N GLU A 22 -12.43 -32.03 7.70
CA GLU A 22 -13.32 -32.16 6.52
C GLU A 22 -14.77 -31.69 6.72
N SER A 23 -15.16 -31.10 7.87
CA SER A 23 -16.58 -30.77 8.11
C SER A 23 -16.95 -29.28 8.15
N ARG A 24 -16.07 -28.36 7.73
CA ARG A 24 -16.43 -26.92 7.57
C ARG A 24 -15.79 -26.31 6.33
N ALA A 25 -16.20 -26.80 5.16
CA ALA A 25 -16.04 -26.06 3.92
C ALA A 25 -16.91 -24.77 3.98
N ILE A 26 -16.25 -23.64 3.83
CA ILE A 26 -16.81 -22.29 3.84
C ILE A 26 -17.86 -22.17 2.71
N THR A 27 -19.10 -21.85 3.09
CA THR A 27 -20.15 -21.44 2.16
C THR A 27 -19.76 -20.12 1.50
N ARG A 28 -19.41 -20.18 0.22
CA ARG A 28 -19.26 -19.03 -0.68
C ARG A 28 -20.55 -18.22 -0.76
N SER A 29 -20.42 -16.91 -0.89
CA SER A 29 -21.52 -16.02 -1.30
C SER A 29 -22.05 -16.45 -2.69
N PRO A 30 -23.37 -16.51 -2.96
CA PRO A 30 -23.90 -17.42 -4.00
C PRO A 30 -23.89 -16.90 -5.44
N SER A 31 -23.48 -15.66 -5.74
CA SER A 31 -23.79 -15.05 -7.05
C SER A 31 -22.78 -15.32 -8.17
N CYS A 32 -21.52 -15.65 -7.88
CA CYS A 32 -20.49 -15.74 -8.93
C CYS A 32 -20.10 -17.18 -9.35
N ALA A 33 -20.21 -18.16 -8.45
CA ALA A 33 -19.68 -19.51 -8.69
C ALA A 33 -20.62 -20.48 -9.44
N ARG A 34 -21.92 -20.17 -9.56
CA ARG A 34 -22.90 -21.09 -10.20
C ARG A 34 -22.94 -21.01 -11.73
N SER A 35 -22.40 -19.95 -12.32
CA SER A 35 -22.47 -19.75 -13.78
C SER A 35 -21.40 -20.56 -14.52
N GLY A 36 -20.17 -20.66 -14.00
CA GLY A 36 -19.08 -21.39 -14.67
C GLY A 36 -19.28 -22.92 -14.68
N ALA A 37 -19.71 -23.51 -13.56
CA ALA A 37 -19.79 -24.97 -13.44
C ALA A 37 -20.94 -25.61 -14.25
N ARG A 38 -22.05 -24.88 -14.49
CA ARG A 38 -23.15 -25.36 -15.36
C ARG A 38 -22.80 -25.29 -16.85
N ILE A 39 -21.93 -24.35 -17.26
CA ILE A 39 -21.54 -24.15 -18.66
C ILE A 39 -20.55 -25.24 -19.12
N VAL A 40 -19.60 -25.64 -18.26
CA VAL A 40 -18.62 -26.70 -18.58
C VAL A 40 -19.28 -28.08 -18.71
N GLY A 41 -20.33 -28.35 -17.92
CA GLY A 41 -21.15 -29.55 -18.06
C GLY A 41 -21.93 -29.60 -19.38
N GLY A 42 -22.55 -28.48 -19.76
CA GLY A 42 -23.35 -28.39 -21.00
C GLY A 42 -22.53 -28.46 -22.29
N CYS A 43 -21.30 -27.92 -22.32
CA CYS A 43 -20.43 -27.99 -23.49
C CYS A 43 -19.94 -29.43 -23.80
N ARG A 44 -19.81 -30.29 -22.78
CA ARG A 44 -19.43 -31.70 -22.98
C ARG A 44 -20.54 -32.54 -23.61
N ASP A 45 -21.80 -32.23 -23.32
CA ASP A 45 -22.95 -32.92 -23.90
C ASP A 45 -23.30 -32.40 -25.31
N ALA A 46 -23.07 -31.12 -25.58
CA ALA A 46 -23.28 -30.54 -26.91
C ALA A 46 -22.29 -31.04 -27.98
N MET A 47 -21.03 -31.35 -27.60
CA MET A 47 -20.03 -31.92 -28.53
C MET A 47 -20.36 -33.34 -29.01
N ARG A 48 -21.30 -34.05 -28.35
CA ARG A 48 -21.77 -35.37 -28.82
C ARG A 48 -22.88 -35.28 -29.87
N SER A 49 -23.41 -34.09 -30.18
CA SER A 49 -24.66 -33.92 -30.93
C SER A 49 -24.52 -33.19 -32.28
N GLY A 50 -23.30 -32.89 -32.74
CA GLY A 50 -23.07 -32.42 -34.13
C GLY A 50 -23.56 -31.00 -34.47
N ALA A 51 -23.83 -30.13 -33.50
CA ALA A 51 -24.27 -28.76 -33.76
C ALA A 51 -23.08 -27.76 -33.78
N VAL A 52 -22.34 -27.73 -34.89
CA VAL A 52 -21.11 -26.91 -35.03
C VAL A 52 -21.39 -25.40 -35.12
N LEU A 53 -22.63 -24.95 -35.38
CA LEU A 53 -22.94 -23.52 -35.52
C LEU A 53 -23.19 -22.76 -34.20
N SER A 54 -23.37 -23.44 -33.06
CA SER A 54 -23.67 -22.76 -31.78
C SER A 54 -22.43 -22.40 -30.95
N CYS A 55 -21.24 -22.85 -31.34
CA CYS A 55 -20.02 -22.70 -30.54
C CYS A 55 -19.30 -21.35 -30.77
N ALA A 56 -19.48 -20.73 -31.94
CA ALA A 56 -18.87 -19.43 -32.25
C ALA A 56 -19.53 -18.26 -31.51
N MET A 57 -20.83 -18.36 -31.22
CA MET A 57 -21.58 -17.31 -30.51
C MET A 57 -21.35 -17.33 -28.99
N CYS A 58 -21.00 -18.49 -28.42
CA CYS A 58 -20.60 -18.60 -27.00
C CYS A 58 -19.16 -18.12 -26.73
N MET A 59 -18.24 -18.23 -27.71
CA MET A 59 -16.88 -17.70 -27.55
C MET A 59 -16.83 -16.17 -27.54
N ALA A 60 -17.76 -15.49 -28.22
CA ALA A 60 -17.86 -14.03 -28.19
C ALA A 60 -18.45 -13.45 -26.88
N LEU A 61 -19.07 -14.29 -26.03
CA LEU A 61 -19.64 -13.88 -24.74
C LEU A 61 -18.69 -14.08 -23.54
N CYS A 62 -17.50 -14.65 -23.75
CA CYS A 62 -16.49 -14.85 -22.71
C CYS A 62 -15.30 -13.87 -22.76
N LEU A 63 -15.30 -12.92 -23.70
CA LEU A 63 -14.31 -11.82 -23.75
C LEU A 63 -14.71 -10.58 -22.93
N GLY A 64 -15.85 -10.66 -22.23
CA GLY A 64 -16.34 -9.63 -21.31
C GLY A 64 -16.38 -10.11 -19.87
N ALA A 65 -15.32 -10.77 -19.39
CA ALA A 65 -15.12 -10.89 -17.95
C ALA A 65 -14.71 -9.50 -17.44
N GLY A 66 -15.69 -8.62 -17.22
CA GLY A 66 -15.45 -7.34 -16.58
C GLY A 66 -14.70 -7.60 -15.29
N HIS A 67 -13.54 -6.95 -15.14
CA HIS A 67 -12.73 -6.98 -13.92
C HIS A 67 -13.68 -6.78 -12.73
N CYS A 68 -13.77 -7.77 -11.83
CA CYS A 68 -14.55 -7.60 -10.62
C CYS A 68 -13.84 -6.51 -9.83
N GLN A 69 -14.38 -5.29 -9.83
CA GLN A 69 -13.69 -4.12 -9.26
C GLN A 69 -13.17 -4.45 -7.86
N THR A 70 -11.89 -4.16 -7.65
CA THR A 70 -11.27 -4.32 -6.34
C THR A 70 -12.03 -3.41 -5.37
N PRO A 71 -12.26 -3.82 -4.11
CA PRO A 71 -12.89 -2.94 -3.14
C PRO A 71 -12.21 -1.57 -3.10
N PHE A 72 -13.04 -0.52 -3.21
CA PHE A 72 -12.66 0.90 -3.23
C PHE A 72 -11.93 1.39 -4.50
N GLU A 73 -11.84 0.57 -5.54
CA GLU A 73 -11.26 0.98 -6.84
C GLU A 73 -12.23 1.91 -7.58
N PRO A 74 -11.86 3.18 -7.84
CA PRO A 74 -12.71 4.10 -8.57
C PRO A 74 -12.90 3.63 -10.02
N LYS A 75 -14.13 3.76 -10.55
CA LYS A 75 -14.45 3.40 -11.94
C LYS A 75 -13.65 4.22 -12.96
N GLN A 76 -13.34 5.46 -12.61
CA GLN A 76 -12.55 6.40 -13.40
C GLN A 76 -11.73 7.27 -12.45
N GLY A 77 -10.57 7.75 -12.90
CA GLY A 77 -9.71 8.58 -12.08
C GLY A 77 -9.06 7.83 -10.92
N GLY A 78 -8.78 8.56 -9.84
CA GLY A 78 -8.21 8.09 -8.60
C GLY A 78 -8.71 8.90 -7.40
N TRP A 79 -8.31 8.52 -6.19
CA TRP A 79 -8.65 9.25 -4.97
C TRP A 79 -7.47 10.08 -4.47
N PHE A 80 -7.75 11.32 -4.07
CA PHE A 80 -6.80 12.12 -3.29
C PHE A 80 -6.88 11.75 -1.81
N GLY A 81 -5.73 11.55 -1.18
CA GLY A 81 -5.63 11.27 0.25
C GLY A 81 -4.56 12.07 0.95
N VAL A 82 -4.58 12.01 2.29
CA VAL A 82 -3.61 12.71 3.13
C VAL A 82 -3.18 11.87 4.32
N SER A 83 -1.93 12.07 4.76
CA SER A 83 -1.49 11.79 6.12
C SER A 83 -1.28 13.11 6.85
N PHE A 84 -1.85 13.26 8.04
CA PHE A 84 -1.61 14.43 8.88
C PHE A 84 -1.68 14.04 10.35
N ASP A 85 -1.13 14.90 11.21
CA ASP A 85 -1.13 14.68 12.65
C ASP A 85 -2.50 14.98 13.28
N PHE A 86 -3.29 13.92 13.50
CA PHE A 86 -4.59 13.97 14.21
C PHE A 86 -4.52 14.43 15.67
N THR A 87 -3.32 14.52 16.26
CA THR A 87 -3.16 15.09 17.61
C THR A 87 -3.05 16.61 17.57
N SER A 88 -2.69 17.18 16.42
CA SER A 88 -2.54 18.62 16.21
C SER A 88 -3.82 19.32 15.75
N MET A 89 -4.67 18.63 14.98
CA MET A 89 -5.88 19.18 14.36
C MET A 89 -7.01 18.15 14.24
N SER A 90 -8.26 18.61 14.29
CA SER A 90 -9.43 17.81 13.90
C SER A 90 -9.56 17.70 12.38
N VAL A 91 -10.36 16.75 11.90
CA VAL A 91 -10.69 16.62 10.46
C VAL A 91 -11.32 17.92 9.92
N GLN A 92 -12.16 18.57 10.72
CA GLN A 92 -12.78 19.85 10.33
C GLN A 92 -11.75 20.97 10.24
N GLN A 93 -10.83 21.08 11.20
CA GLN A 93 -9.78 22.10 11.18
C GLN A 93 -8.83 21.88 10.01
N TYR A 94 -8.44 20.62 9.76
CA TYR A 94 -7.59 20.27 8.64
C TYR A 94 -8.22 20.67 7.30
N THR A 95 -9.47 20.29 7.06
CA THR A 95 -10.15 20.58 5.78
C THR A 95 -10.39 22.08 5.57
N GLN A 96 -10.68 22.83 6.64
CA GLN A 96 -10.71 24.30 6.60
C GLN A 96 -9.35 24.89 6.25
N GLN A 97 -8.26 24.35 6.82
CA GLN A 97 -6.91 24.80 6.51
C GLN A 97 -6.52 24.43 5.09
N ALA A 98 -6.72 23.19 4.64
CA ALA A 98 -6.28 22.66 3.35
C ALA A 98 -7.12 23.14 2.16
N GLY A 99 -8.38 23.53 2.39
CA GLY A 99 -9.29 23.98 1.33
C GLY A 99 -9.77 22.86 0.40
N ILE A 100 -9.59 21.60 0.81
CA ILE A 100 -10.03 20.39 0.11
C ILE A 100 -10.44 19.35 1.14
N TYR A 101 -11.39 18.48 0.80
CA TYR A 101 -11.82 17.34 1.63
C TYR A 101 -11.27 16.03 1.06
N PRO A 102 -10.13 15.50 1.57
CA PRO A 102 -9.57 14.24 1.11
C PRO A 102 -10.58 13.07 1.15
N ALA A 103 -10.54 12.20 0.15
CA ALA A 103 -11.28 10.95 0.17
C ALA A 103 -10.64 9.93 1.13
N VAL A 104 -9.30 9.91 1.16
CA VAL A 104 -8.51 8.92 1.91
C VAL A 104 -7.72 9.57 3.04
N TRP A 105 -7.77 8.97 4.22
CA TRP A 105 -7.13 9.49 5.43
C TRP A 105 -6.21 8.45 6.04
N ASN A 106 -4.91 8.75 6.07
CA ASN A 106 -3.89 7.86 6.60
C ASN A 106 -3.74 7.99 8.11
N ILE A 107 -3.63 6.87 8.81
CA ILE A 107 -3.31 6.78 10.24
C ILE A 107 -2.22 5.73 10.42
N TYR A 108 -1.24 6.01 11.28
CA TYR A 108 -0.26 5.01 11.74
C TYR A 108 -0.67 4.42 13.08
N VAL A 109 -0.52 3.11 13.20
CA VAL A 109 -0.69 2.39 14.47
C VAL A 109 0.33 1.28 14.60
N THR A 110 0.75 1.02 15.83
CA THR A 110 1.55 -0.15 16.19
C THR A 110 0.66 -1.39 16.32
N LEU A 111 1.18 -2.57 15.96
CA LEU A 111 0.57 -3.87 16.26
C LEU A 111 1.59 -4.82 16.93
N PRO A 112 1.37 -5.28 18.18
CA PRO A 112 0.24 -4.99 19.08
C PRO A 112 0.09 -3.50 19.42
N MET A 113 -1.16 -3.04 19.56
CA MET A 113 -1.44 -1.63 19.86
C MET A 113 -0.83 -1.18 21.20
N ASP A 114 -0.17 -0.03 21.15
CA ASP A 114 0.31 0.72 22.30
C ASP A 114 -0.67 1.85 22.70
N GLY A 115 -0.29 2.65 23.71
CA GLY A 115 -1.10 3.77 24.19
C GLY A 115 -1.27 4.89 23.16
N ASN A 116 -0.26 5.14 22.32
CA ASN A 116 -0.32 6.16 21.26
C ASN A 116 -1.29 5.73 20.16
N SER A 117 -1.21 4.48 19.71
CA SER A 117 -2.13 3.85 18.76
C SER A 117 -3.57 3.88 19.26
N THR A 118 -3.76 3.60 20.56
CA THR A 118 -5.08 3.70 21.20
C THR A 118 -5.60 5.13 21.18
N THR A 119 -4.75 6.10 21.49
CA THR A 119 -5.10 7.52 21.53
C THR A 119 -5.47 8.04 20.15
N VAL A 120 -4.63 7.80 19.13
CA VAL A 120 -4.89 8.27 17.77
C VAL A 120 -6.16 7.66 17.19
N LEU A 121 -6.43 6.36 17.41
CA LEU A 121 -7.65 5.72 16.92
C LEU A 121 -8.91 6.23 17.63
N ASN A 122 -8.86 6.47 18.94
CA ASN A 122 -9.97 7.07 19.68
C ASN A 122 -10.28 8.50 19.19
N THR A 123 -9.26 9.25 18.78
CA THR A 123 -9.41 10.62 18.27
C THR A 123 -9.89 10.65 16.82
N ALA A 124 -9.27 9.88 15.94
CA ALA A 124 -9.46 9.97 14.50
C ALA A 124 -10.70 9.22 14.01
N LEU A 125 -10.89 7.96 14.43
CA LEU A 125 -11.90 7.09 13.83
C LEU A 125 -13.34 7.59 13.99
N PRO A 126 -13.78 8.17 15.13
CA PRO A 126 -15.13 8.72 15.23
C PRO A 126 -15.41 9.85 14.23
N GLN A 127 -14.41 10.71 13.97
CA GLN A 127 -14.52 11.81 13.01
C GLN A 127 -14.62 11.27 11.58
N LEU A 128 -13.74 10.34 11.21
CA LEU A 128 -13.69 9.73 9.87
C LEU A 128 -14.93 8.88 9.59
N ALA A 129 -15.46 8.19 10.59
CA ALA A 129 -16.72 7.46 10.47
C ALA A 129 -17.90 8.42 10.26
N ALA A 130 -17.97 9.53 10.99
CA ALA A 130 -19.05 10.52 10.84
C ALA A 130 -19.12 11.11 9.42
N ILE A 131 -17.97 11.26 8.75
CA ILE A 131 -17.88 11.70 7.36
C ILE A 131 -17.76 10.55 6.36
N LYS A 132 -17.96 9.29 6.78
CA LYS A 132 -17.94 8.09 5.92
C LYS A 132 -16.70 8.02 5.01
N ALA A 133 -15.55 8.38 5.54
CA ALA A 133 -14.31 8.45 4.77
C ALA A 133 -13.69 7.07 4.51
N LEU A 134 -12.77 7.00 3.54
CA LEU A 134 -11.86 5.87 3.38
C LEU A 134 -10.65 6.07 4.29
N VAL A 135 -10.42 5.13 5.20
CA VAL A 135 -9.27 5.12 6.09
C VAL A 135 -8.19 4.24 5.50
N HIS A 136 -7.00 4.80 5.29
CA HIS A 136 -5.80 4.02 5.05
C HIS A 136 -5.08 3.85 6.40
N LEU A 137 -4.91 2.61 6.84
CA LEU A 137 -4.30 2.32 8.13
C LEU A 137 -2.95 1.65 7.92
N THR A 138 -1.87 2.39 8.15
CA THR A 138 -0.52 1.83 8.18
C THR A 138 -0.29 1.17 9.53
N VAL A 139 -0.10 -0.16 9.51
CA VAL A 139 -0.02 -1.01 10.69
C VAL A 139 1.40 -1.53 10.85
N GLU A 140 2.10 -1.02 11.85
CA GLU A 140 3.53 -1.25 12.08
C GLU A 140 3.77 -2.31 13.17
N PRO A 141 4.34 -3.48 12.85
CA PRO A 141 4.66 -4.49 13.85
C PRO A 141 5.95 -4.14 14.62
N GLN A 142 5.97 -3.02 15.35
CA GLN A 142 7.14 -2.51 16.07
C GLN A 142 7.69 -3.47 17.16
N SER A 143 6.88 -4.44 17.59
CA SER A 143 7.33 -5.52 18.50
C SER A 143 7.81 -6.78 17.75
N GLY A 144 8.02 -6.68 16.43
CA GLY A 144 8.39 -7.77 15.54
C GLY A 144 7.20 -8.60 15.06
N LEU A 145 7.39 -9.30 13.94
CA LEU A 145 6.34 -10.10 13.29
C LEU A 145 5.79 -11.23 14.19
N ALA A 146 6.60 -11.77 15.10
CA ALA A 146 6.17 -12.82 16.03
C ALA A 146 5.17 -12.34 17.10
N ALA A 147 5.14 -11.03 17.39
CA ALA A 147 4.22 -10.45 18.36
C ALA A 147 2.80 -10.24 17.78
N VAL A 148 2.65 -10.37 16.45
CA VAL A 148 1.37 -10.25 15.75
C VAL A 148 0.54 -11.52 15.97
N THR A 149 -0.20 -11.53 17.08
CA THR A 149 -1.03 -12.66 17.51
C THR A 149 -2.52 -12.40 17.26
N TYR A 150 -3.34 -13.45 17.26
CA TYR A 150 -4.79 -13.32 17.09
C TYR A 150 -5.43 -12.34 18.09
N PRO A 151 -5.08 -12.34 19.40
CA PRO A 151 -5.60 -11.34 20.34
C PRO A 151 -5.14 -9.91 20.03
N ALA A 152 -3.91 -9.73 19.54
CA ALA A 152 -3.41 -8.41 19.14
C ALA A 152 -4.21 -7.86 17.94
N ILE A 153 -4.44 -8.71 16.92
CA ILE A 153 -5.29 -8.36 15.77
C ILE A 153 -6.73 -8.10 16.21
N GLY A 154 -7.27 -8.89 17.15
CA GLY A 154 -8.63 -8.72 17.68
C GLY A 154 -8.87 -7.35 18.32
N LYS A 155 -7.89 -6.79 19.02
CA LYS A 155 -7.98 -5.42 19.56
C LYS A 155 -8.07 -4.39 18.44
N LEU A 156 -7.23 -4.50 17.42
CA LEU A 156 -7.27 -3.61 16.27
C LEU A 156 -8.59 -3.76 15.48
N ALA A 157 -9.03 -5.00 15.26
CA ALA A 157 -10.27 -5.31 14.56
C ALA A 157 -11.51 -4.73 15.26
N TYR A 158 -11.50 -4.62 16.59
CA TYR A 158 -12.57 -3.95 17.34
C TYR A 158 -12.70 -2.47 16.95
N TYR A 159 -11.58 -1.75 16.84
CA TYR A 159 -11.58 -0.35 16.40
C TYR A 159 -12.07 -0.20 14.97
N ILE A 160 -11.54 -1.03 14.07
CA ILE A 160 -11.94 -1.05 12.65
C ILE A 160 -13.45 -1.31 12.53
N LYS A 161 -13.95 -2.39 13.15
CA LYS A 161 -15.37 -2.77 13.06
C LYS A 161 -16.29 -1.68 13.58
N ASN A 162 -15.96 -1.04 14.71
CA ASN A 162 -16.80 0.03 15.26
C ASN A 162 -16.86 1.25 14.34
N ALA A 163 -15.74 1.64 13.73
CA ALA A 163 -15.72 2.72 12.76
C ALA A 163 -16.48 2.36 11.48
N GLN A 164 -16.41 1.10 11.03
CA GLN A 164 -17.19 0.60 9.90
C GLN A 164 -18.70 0.65 10.16
N LEU A 165 -19.13 0.31 11.38
CA LEU A 165 -20.53 0.48 11.78
C LEU A 165 -20.97 1.95 11.79
N GLY A 166 -20.03 2.89 11.95
CA GLY A 166 -20.27 4.32 11.78
C GLY A 166 -20.19 4.83 10.33
N GLY A 167 -19.75 3.99 9.38
CA GLY A 167 -19.71 4.29 7.96
C GLY A 167 -18.30 4.47 7.35
N ALA A 168 -17.23 4.34 8.12
CA ALA A 168 -15.88 4.37 7.58
C ALA A 168 -15.55 3.11 6.76
N SER A 169 -14.71 3.25 5.73
CA SER A 169 -14.14 2.15 4.96
C SER A 169 -12.64 2.00 5.25
N PHE A 170 -12.04 0.83 4.99
CA PHE A 170 -10.65 0.56 5.41
C PHE A 170 -9.79 -0.13 4.35
N LEU A 171 -8.63 0.50 4.10
CA LEU A 171 -7.44 -0.08 3.48
C LEU A 171 -6.41 -0.34 4.59
N ILE A 172 -5.80 -1.53 4.61
CA ILE A 172 -4.85 -1.95 5.64
C ILE A 172 -3.48 -2.17 5.02
N ASN A 173 -2.53 -1.30 5.35
CA ASN A 173 -1.14 -1.38 4.92
C ASN A 173 -0.28 -1.97 6.04
N PHE A 174 -0.20 -3.30 6.10
CA PHE A 174 0.50 -4.01 7.18
C PHE A 174 1.99 -4.21 6.86
N GLY A 175 2.85 -3.76 7.78
CA GLY A 175 4.31 -3.92 7.70
C GLY A 175 4.86 -3.38 6.38
N HIS A 176 4.63 -2.09 6.13
CA HIS A 176 5.13 -1.41 4.93
C HIS A 176 6.65 -1.46 4.85
N GLU A 177 7.20 -1.31 3.64
CA GLU A 177 8.64 -1.29 3.36
C GLU A 177 9.42 -2.48 3.93
N MET A 178 8.77 -3.64 4.02
CA MET A 178 9.33 -4.89 4.54
C MET A 178 10.58 -5.38 3.80
N ASN A 179 10.82 -4.91 2.57
CA ASN A 179 12.01 -5.23 1.78
C ASN A 179 13.23 -4.37 2.16
N GLY A 180 13.01 -3.25 2.85
CA GLY A 180 14.05 -2.45 3.49
C GLY A 180 14.59 -3.10 4.76
N ASP A 181 15.72 -2.62 5.26
CA ASP A 181 16.41 -3.19 6.41
C ASP A 181 16.44 -2.26 7.63
N TRP A 182 15.61 -1.20 7.62
CA TRP A 182 15.52 -0.21 8.70
C TRP A 182 14.45 -0.51 9.76
N TYR A 183 13.49 -1.38 9.46
CA TYR A 183 12.43 -1.76 10.39
C TYR A 183 12.67 -3.12 11.03
N VAL A 184 12.11 -3.33 12.23
CA VAL A 184 12.21 -4.61 12.97
C VAL A 184 11.53 -5.79 12.25
N TRP A 185 10.69 -5.50 11.26
CA TRP A 185 10.05 -6.49 10.37
C TRP A 185 10.70 -6.56 8.98
N GLY A 186 11.77 -5.78 8.75
CA GLY A 186 12.47 -5.67 7.49
C GLY A 186 13.30 -6.91 7.16
N GLN A 187 13.37 -7.24 5.88
CA GLN A 187 14.15 -8.34 5.30
C GLN A 187 13.99 -9.70 5.99
N GLN A 188 12.74 -10.02 6.35
CA GLN A 188 12.30 -11.31 6.92
C GLN A 188 11.19 -11.93 6.03
N PRO A 189 11.46 -12.26 4.75
CA PRO A 189 10.42 -12.61 3.76
C PRO A 189 9.52 -13.76 4.19
N THR A 190 10.09 -14.83 4.75
CA THR A 190 9.31 -16.02 5.14
C THR A 190 8.28 -15.69 6.22
N GLN A 191 8.73 -15.01 7.29
CA GLN A 191 7.84 -14.65 8.39
C GLN A 191 6.89 -13.53 7.98
N TYR A 192 7.34 -12.58 7.16
CA TYR A 192 6.50 -11.48 6.66
C TYR A 192 5.30 -12.01 5.90
N VAL A 193 5.52 -12.88 4.90
CA VAL A 193 4.45 -13.47 4.08
C VAL A 193 3.45 -14.24 4.96
N GLN A 194 3.94 -15.07 5.88
CA GLN A 194 3.07 -15.83 6.80
C GLN A 194 2.22 -14.90 7.68
N THR A 195 2.82 -13.86 8.25
CA THR A 195 2.12 -12.92 9.13
C THR A 195 1.14 -12.04 8.34
N TYR A 196 1.49 -11.60 7.13
CA TYR A 196 0.58 -10.84 6.26
C TYR A 196 -0.69 -11.63 5.95
N GLN A 197 -0.54 -12.88 5.51
CA GLN A 197 -1.67 -13.79 5.23
C GLN A 197 -2.51 -14.05 6.49
N PHE A 198 -1.86 -14.13 7.66
CA PHE A 198 -2.56 -14.29 8.94
C PHE A 198 -3.37 -13.05 9.32
N VAL A 199 -2.82 -11.85 9.18
CA VAL A 199 -3.53 -10.58 9.40
C VAL A 199 -4.70 -10.43 8.44
N ALA A 200 -4.50 -10.68 7.14
CA ALA A 200 -5.54 -10.60 6.12
C ALA A 200 -6.73 -11.51 6.45
N ARG A 201 -6.49 -12.78 6.78
CA ARG A 201 -7.55 -13.70 7.20
C ARG A 201 -8.26 -13.24 8.47
N ALA A 202 -7.51 -12.90 9.52
CA ALA A 202 -8.09 -12.54 10.81
C ALA A 202 -8.93 -11.26 10.73
N LEU A 203 -8.49 -10.24 10.00
CA LEU A 203 -9.29 -9.02 9.80
C LEU A 203 -10.55 -9.29 8.98
N ASN A 204 -10.46 -10.13 7.93
CA ASN A 204 -11.63 -10.53 7.16
C ASN A 204 -12.67 -11.30 8.00
N GLU A 205 -12.22 -12.10 8.97
CA GLU A 205 -13.11 -12.82 9.90
C GLU A 205 -13.76 -11.92 10.97
N MET A 206 -13.04 -10.90 11.44
CA MET A 206 -13.44 -10.10 12.60
C MET A 206 -14.16 -8.79 12.26
N THR A 207 -13.86 -8.20 11.11
CA THR A 207 -14.35 -6.87 10.71
C THR A 207 -15.51 -6.98 9.72
N CYS A 208 -16.06 -5.85 9.26
CA CYS A 208 -17.04 -5.89 8.19
C CYS A 208 -16.46 -6.25 6.83
N GLY A 209 -15.13 -6.35 6.70
CA GLY A 209 -14.39 -6.55 5.45
C GLY A 209 -13.39 -5.41 5.27
N VAL A 210 -12.16 -5.71 4.87
CA VAL A 210 -11.11 -4.72 4.63
C VAL A 210 -10.42 -5.02 3.30
N ALA A 211 -9.83 -3.99 2.68
CA ALA A 211 -8.92 -4.17 1.56
C ALA A 211 -7.49 -4.16 2.06
N MET A 212 -6.70 -5.19 1.73
CA MET A 212 -5.31 -5.29 2.15
C MET A 212 -4.38 -4.63 1.11
N VAL A 213 -3.46 -3.78 1.58
CA VAL A 213 -2.43 -3.10 0.78
C VAL A 213 -1.09 -3.76 1.04
N TRP A 214 -0.36 -4.13 -0.01
CA TRP A 214 1.02 -4.59 0.07
C TRP A 214 1.93 -3.50 -0.49
N ALA A 215 2.68 -2.82 0.39
CA ALA A 215 3.47 -1.66 0.02
C ALA A 215 4.97 -1.81 0.31
N PRO A 216 5.77 -2.37 -0.61
CA PRO A 216 7.22 -2.38 -0.50
C PRO A 216 7.81 -0.98 -0.72
N ASN A 217 9.06 -0.78 -0.27
CA ASN A 217 9.88 0.34 -0.69
C ASN A 217 10.33 0.15 -2.15
N ALA A 218 10.63 1.25 -2.84
CA ALA A 218 11.25 1.20 -4.17
C ALA A 218 12.52 0.32 -4.13
N ALA A 219 12.70 -0.54 -5.13
CA ALA A 219 13.85 -1.46 -5.18
C ALA A 219 15.22 -0.76 -5.31
N LYS A 220 15.22 0.57 -5.51
CA LYS A 220 16.43 1.36 -5.70
C LYS A 220 17.33 1.34 -4.46
N GLY A 221 18.48 0.67 -4.56
CA GLY A 221 19.48 0.58 -3.48
C GLY A 221 19.41 -0.73 -2.70
N TYR A 222 18.49 -1.63 -3.05
CA TYR A 222 18.44 -2.97 -2.48
C TYR A 222 19.81 -3.68 -2.61
N PRO A 223 20.30 -4.36 -1.57
CA PRO A 223 19.63 -4.67 -0.29
C PRO A 223 19.90 -3.67 0.85
N TRP A 224 20.47 -2.49 0.58
CA TRP A 224 20.82 -1.45 1.57
C TRP A 224 21.78 -1.91 2.69
N ARG A 225 22.68 -2.85 2.38
CA ARG A 225 23.61 -3.46 3.34
C ARG A 225 25.01 -2.88 3.28
N GLU A 226 25.78 -3.11 4.34
CA GLU A 226 27.23 -2.91 4.34
C GLU A 226 27.94 -3.86 3.36
N ALA A 227 29.18 -3.55 3.00
CA ALA A 227 29.98 -4.35 2.04
C ALA A 227 30.21 -5.81 2.47
N ASN A 228 30.01 -6.14 3.76
CA ASN A 228 30.10 -7.49 4.32
C ASN A 228 28.75 -8.25 4.31
N GLY A 229 27.69 -7.66 3.74
CA GLY A 229 26.35 -8.23 3.71
C GLY A 229 25.57 -8.11 5.02
N VAL A 230 26.08 -7.38 6.02
CA VAL A 230 25.39 -7.14 7.29
C VAL A 230 24.40 -5.99 7.14
N SER A 231 23.19 -6.17 7.67
CA SER A 231 22.22 -5.08 7.82
C SER A 231 22.71 -4.12 8.93
N PRO A 232 22.82 -2.80 8.68
CA PRO A 232 23.28 -1.85 9.68
C PRO A 232 22.41 -1.82 10.95
N THR A 233 21.13 -2.21 10.85
CA THR A 233 20.22 -2.26 12.00
C THR A 233 20.24 -3.60 12.74
N GLY A 234 20.76 -4.65 12.11
CA GLY A 234 20.75 -6.01 12.63
C GLY A 234 19.41 -6.75 12.50
N TRP A 235 18.38 -6.15 11.88
CA TRP A 235 17.07 -6.78 11.70
C TRP A 235 16.96 -7.65 10.45
N GLY A 236 17.69 -7.31 9.39
CA GLY A 236 17.64 -8.06 8.14
C GLY A 236 18.30 -9.44 8.23
N ALA A 237 17.88 -10.36 7.35
CA ALA A 237 18.42 -11.73 7.29
C ALA A 237 19.96 -11.78 7.28
N ALA A 238 20.57 -12.62 8.11
CA ALA A 238 22.02 -12.81 8.12
C ALA A 238 22.47 -13.75 6.97
N PRO A 239 23.68 -13.57 6.40
CA PRO A 239 24.25 -14.50 5.44
C PRO A 239 24.18 -15.96 5.91
N GLY A 240 23.68 -16.84 5.04
CA GLY A 240 23.51 -18.28 5.33
C GLY A 240 22.28 -18.65 6.15
N SER A 241 21.44 -17.69 6.54
CA SER A 241 20.12 -17.98 7.14
C SER A 241 19.12 -18.49 6.10
N ALA A 242 17.99 -19.05 6.56
CA ALA A 242 16.92 -19.50 5.67
C ALA A 242 16.32 -18.33 4.86
N ASP A 243 16.10 -17.17 5.49
CA ASP A 243 15.59 -15.98 4.79
C ASP A 243 16.61 -15.41 3.81
N TRP A 244 17.92 -15.56 4.06
CA TRP A 244 18.95 -15.20 3.09
C TRP A 244 18.82 -16.02 1.80
N ALA A 245 18.59 -17.33 1.91
CA ALA A 245 18.37 -18.18 0.75
C ALA A 245 17.07 -17.85 -0.01
N VAL A 246 16.08 -17.23 0.64
CA VAL A 246 14.85 -16.74 -0.01
C VAL A 246 15.09 -15.42 -0.73
N MET A 247 15.97 -14.56 -0.19
CA MET A 247 16.37 -13.29 -0.78
C MET A 247 17.37 -13.45 -1.94
N ASP A 248 18.19 -14.50 -1.94
CA ASP A 248 19.09 -14.90 -3.04
C ASP A 248 18.29 -15.53 -4.18
N THR A 249 17.57 -14.69 -4.90
CA THR A 249 16.61 -15.05 -5.95
C THR A 249 17.28 -15.49 -7.25
N ASN A 250 18.55 -15.11 -7.45
CA ASN A 250 19.34 -15.58 -8.59
C ASN A 250 20.15 -16.85 -8.28
N GLY A 251 20.28 -17.23 -7.00
CA GLY A 251 20.93 -18.45 -6.54
C GLY A 251 22.45 -18.43 -6.62
N ASP A 252 23.08 -17.24 -6.64
CA ASP A 252 24.53 -17.09 -6.74
C ASP A 252 25.26 -17.17 -5.37
N GLY A 253 24.50 -17.31 -4.28
CA GLY A 253 24.99 -17.37 -2.91
C GLY A 253 25.09 -16.00 -2.23
N THR A 254 24.81 -14.91 -2.93
CA THR A 254 24.92 -13.53 -2.42
C THR A 254 23.65 -12.74 -2.67
N VAL A 255 23.11 -12.12 -1.61
CA VAL A 255 22.03 -11.15 -1.77
C VAL A 255 22.62 -9.81 -2.19
N ASN A 256 22.32 -9.37 -3.40
CA ASN A 256 22.79 -8.12 -3.97
C ASN A 256 21.71 -7.48 -4.87
N GLN A 257 22.04 -6.40 -5.57
CA GLN A 257 21.10 -5.67 -6.44
C GLN A 257 20.59 -6.46 -7.68
N MET A 258 21.19 -7.62 -7.95
CA MET A 258 20.74 -8.53 -9.00
C MET A 258 19.53 -9.36 -8.55
N ASP A 259 19.23 -9.35 -7.25
CA ASP A 259 18.07 -10.03 -6.68
C ASP A 259 16.78 -9.25 -6.83
N ASP A 260 15.68 -9.99 -6.82
CA ASP A 260 14.33 -9.44 -6.81
C ASP A 260 14.00 -8.89 -5.43
N ALA A 261 13.97 -7.56 -5.32
CA ALA A 261 13.65 -6.85 -4.08
C ALA A 261 12.17 -6.92 -3.67
N LEU A 262 11.30 -7.53 -4.50
CA LEU A 262 9.85 -7.47 -4.35
C LEU A 262 9.24 -8.85 -4.12
N MET A 263 9.44 -9.80 -5.04
CA MET A 263 8.75 -11.11 -5.02
C MET A 263 8.98 -11.96 -3.78
N PRO A 264 10.16 -11.97 -3.13
CA PRO A 264 10.34 -12.70 -1.88
C PRO A 264 9.33 -12.33 -0.79
N TYR A 265 8.76 -11.13 -0.87
CA TYR A 265 7.83 -10.59 0.11
C TYR A 265 6.36 -10.62 -0.36
N TRP A 266 6.07 -11.15 -1.55
CA TRP A 266 4.72 -11.17 -2.13
C TRP A 266 3.78 -12.15 -1.39
N PRO A 267 2.68 -11.68 -0.75
CA PRO A 267 1.79 -12.54 0.03
C PRO A 267 0.83 -13.41 -0.80
N GLY A 268 0.78 -13.20 -2.13
CA GLY A 268 -0.13 -13.89 -3.05
C GLY A 268 -1.39 -13.07 -3.36
N ASP A 269 -1.92 -13.25 -4.58
CA ASP A 269 -3.06 -12.48 -5.12
C ASP A 269 -4.32 -12.55 -4.26
N ASP A 270 -4.56 -13.67 -3.58
CA ASP A 270 -5.74 -13.87 -2.74
C ASP A 270 -5.71 -13.05 -1.45
N ASN A 271 -4.52 -12.60 -1.02
CA ASN A 271 -4.34 -11.85 0.23
C ASN A 271 -4.13 -10.35 -0.02
N VAL A 272 -3.84 -9.95 -1.25
CA VAL A 272 -3.54 -8.56 -1.62
C VAL A 272 -4.67 -8.00 -2.48
N SER A 273 -5.29 -6.93 -2.00
CA SER A 273 -6.28 -6.16 -2.77
C SER A 273 -5.60 -5.07 -3.59
N TRP A 274 -4.63 -4.37 -2.99
CA TRP A 274 -3.94 -3.23 -3.57
C TRP A 274 -2.42 -3.39 -3.43
N VAL A 275 -1.66 -2.90 -4.40
CA VAL A 275 -0.22 -2.71 -4.23
C VAL A 275 0.10 -1.26 -3.95
N GLY A 276 1.20 -0.96 -3.26
CA GLY A 276 1.56 0.42 -3.01
C GLY A 276 3.02 0.69 -2.77
N MET A 277 3.36 1.96 -2.62
CA MET A 277 4.72 2.41 -2.37
C MET A 277 4.70 3.82 -1.77
N ALA A 278 5.66 4.13 -0.90
CA ALA A 278 5.95 5.50 -0.51
C ALA A 278 6.88 6.14 -1.56
N ALA A 279 6.57 7.36 -2.01
CA ALA A 279 7.33 8.06 -3.03
C ALA A 279 7.62 9.49 -2.58
N TYR A 280 8.85 9.79 -2.14
CA TYR A 280 9.23 11.10 -1.64
C TYR A 280 10.31 11.74 -2.52
N SER A 281 10.16 13.03 -2.80
CA SER A 281 11.25 13.85 -3.35
C SER A 281 12.14 14.36 -2.23
N TRP A 282 13.21 13.63 -1.93
CA TRP A 282 14.21 14.01 -0.93
C TRP A 282 15.25 15.02 -1.41
N GLY A 283 15.33 15.28 -2.72
CA GLY A 283 16.45 16.01 -3.34
C GLY A 283 17.53 15.07 -3.91
N PRO A 284 18.62 15.62 -4.49
CA PRO A 284 19.63 14.84 -5.18
C PRO A 284 20.57 14.11 -4.22
N GLY A 285 21.24 13.08 -4.75
CA GLY A 285 22.29 12.35 -4.05
C GLY A 285 21.75 11.27 -3.10
N SER A 286 22.43 11.12 -1.97
CA SER A 286 22.12 10.15 -0.92
C SER A 286 22.05 10.85 0.43
N ALA A 287 21.34 10.24 1.39
CA ALA A 287 21.26 10.76 2.75
C ALA A 287 22.66 11.04 3.35
N PRO A 288 22.82 12.11 4.18
CA PRO A 288 21.77 13.02 4.61
C PRO A 288 21.37 14.04 3.53
N PHE A 289 20.06 14.18 3.30
CA PHE A 289 19.48 15.11 2.34
C PHE A 289 19.30 16.50 2.97
N THR A 290 20.19 17.43 2.65
CA THR A 290 20.27 18.74 3.34
C THR A 290 20.06 19.94 2.41
N VAL A 291 19.66 19.69 1.16
CA VAL A 291 19.59 20.70 0.10
C VAL A 291 18.16 20.82 -0.44
N ASN A 292 17.60 22.02 -0.35
CA ASN A 292 16.31 22.36 -0.97
C ASN A 292 16.50 22.48 -2.49
N SER A 293 15.95 21.53 -3.23
CA SER A 293 16.18 21.37 -4.66
C SER A 293 14.96 20.80 -5.35
N LEU A 294 14.81 21.13 -6.64
CA LEU A 294 13.74 20.56 -7.45
C LEU A 294 13.85 19.03 -7.56
N PRO A 295 12.73 18.30 -7.62
CA PRO A 295 12.73 16.91 -8.04
C PRO A 295 13.33 16.77 -9.44
N ALA A 296 13.96 15.64 -9.72
CA ALA A 296 14.40 15.34 -11.08
C ALA A 296 13.18 15.13 -12.00
N ALA A 297 13.35 15.37 -13.30
CA ALA A 297 12.31 15.10 -14.29
C ALA A 297 11.85 13.63 -14.21
N GLN A 298 10.53 13.42 -14.18
CA GLN A 298 9.88 12.11 -14.11
C GLN A 298 10.36 11.22 -12.96
N GLN A 299 10.83 11.83 -11.86
CA GLN A 299 11.32 11.13 -10.68
C GLN A 299 10.21 10.27 -10.07
N PHE A 300 8.98 10.77 -9.97
CA PHE A 300 7.84 10.03 -9.42
C PHE A 300 7.59 8.71 -10.17
N THR A 301 7.46 8.78 -11.50
CA THR A 301 7.19 7.60 -12.33
C THR A 301 8.37 6.63 -12.37
N THR A 302 9.61 7.15 -12.32
CA THR A 302 10.83 6.34 -12.22
C THR A 302 10.91 5.54 -10.90
N MET A 303 10.27 5.99 -9.81
CA MET A 303 10.24 5.23 -8.55
C MET A 303 9.30 4.02 -8.65
N VAL A 304 8.12 4.20 -9.25
CA VAL A 304 7.09 3.15 -9.33
C VAL A 304 7.33 2.16 -10.47
N ASP A 305 7.93 2.66 -11.55
CA ASP A 305 8.18 1.94 -12.79
C ASP A 305 9.54 2.36 -13.39
N PRO A 306 10.66 2.02 -12.73
CA PRO A 306 11.98 2.32 -13.24
C PRO A 306 12.17 1.77 -14.66
N PRO A 307 12.64 2.59 -15.62
CA PRO A 307 12.76 2.18 -17.01
C PRO A 307 13.80 1.07 -17.17
N PRO A 308 13.53 0.01 -17.98
CA PRO A 308 14.46 -1.09 -18.19
C PRO A 308 15.78 -0.59 -18.79
N VAL A 309 16.82 -0.47 -17.95
CA VAL A 309 18.14 -0.07 -18.42
C VAL A 309 18.79 -1.29 -19.09
N CYS A 310 18.82 -1.31 -20.42
CA CYS A 310 19.50 -2.36 -21.16
C CYS A 310 21.03 -2.16 -21.11
N ARG A 311 21.74 -3.21 -20.67
CA ARG A 311 23.21 -3.47 -20.68
C ARG A 311 24.03 -2.91 -19.51
N CYS A 312 24.05 -3.71 -18.45
CA CYS A 312 25.02 -3.72 -17.36
C CYS A 312 26.46 -3.60 -17.88
N LYS A 313 27.15 -2.53 -17.47
CA LYS A 313 28.63 -2.44 -17.54
C LYS A 313 29.25 -2.05 -16.21
N ARG A 314 28.45 -1.72 -15.18
CA ARG A 314 28.94 -1.37 -13.84
C ARG A 314 28.27 -2.20 -12.77
N ILE A 315 29.01 -2.43 -11.69
CA ILE A 315 28.61 -3.12 -10.45
C ILE A 315 27.42 -2.44 -9.73
N ASN A 316 26.81 -1.38 -10.29
CA ASN A 316 25.64 -0.67 -9.74
C ASN A 316 24.41 -0.69 -10.69
N ASP A 317 24.42 -1.50 -11.76
CA ASP A 317 23.34 -1.52 -12.76
C ASP A 317 22.24 -2.51 -12.35
N TYR A 318 21.16 -1.96 -11.77
CA TYR A 318 19.89 -2.56 -11.36
C TYR A 318 19.39 -3.73 -12.23
N ASN A 319 18.91 -4.82 -11.61
CA ASN A 319 18.11 -5.81 -12.31
C ASN A 319 16.68 -5.28 -12.55
N VAL A 320 16.55 -4.43 -13.56
CA VAL A 320 15.35 -3.61 -13.77
C VAL A 320 14.09 -4.42 -14.09
N ALA A 321 14.25 -5.60 -14.67
CA ALA A 321 13.12 -6.50 -14.97
C ALA A 321 12.34 -6.90 -13.70
N ASN A 322 13.01 -6.90 -12.54
CA ASN A 322 12.43 -7.27 -11.26
C ASN A 322 12.16 -6.08 -10.33
N SER A 323 12.49 -4.85 -10.73
CA SER A 323 12.36 -3.69 -9.82
C SER A 323 11.06 -2.89 -9.97
N SER A 324 10.34 -3.04 -11.08
CA SER A 324 9.11 -2.28 -11.31
C SER A 324 7.94 -2.84 -10.51
N LEU A 325 7.38 -2.04 -9.59
CA LEU A 325 6.17 -2.42 -8.88
C LEU A 325 4.96 -2.31 -9.81
N TYR A 326 4.85 -1.21 -10.56
CA TYR A 326 3.69 -0.93 -11.40
C TYR A 326 3.57 -1.96 -12.54
N SER A 327 4.62 -2.12 -13.34
CA SER A 327 4.60 -3.02 -14.49
C SER A 327 4.39 -4.48 -14.07
N ARG A 328 4.91 -4.88 -12.90
CA ARG A 328 4.85 -6.27 -12.46
C ARG A 328 3.59 -6.63 -11.69
N PHE A 329 2.97 -5.71 -10.95
CA PHE A 329 1.84 -6.07 -10.08
C PHE A 329 0.55 -5.34 -10.44
N SER A 330 0.63 -4.26 -11.24
CA SER A 330 -0.53 -3.47 -11.65
C SER A 330 -0.84 -3.63 -13.14
N ALA A 331 0.16 -3.58 -14.02
CA ALA A 331 -0.02 -3.57 -15.48
C ALA A 331 0.36 -4.89 -16.18
N ASP A 332 0.80 -5.90 -15.44
CA ASP A 332 1.27 -7.20 -15.99
C ASP A 332 0.17 -8.04 -16.64
N GLY A 333 -1.10 -7.75 -16.31
CA GLY A 333 -2.26 -8.56 -16.69
C GLY A 333 -2.37 -9.90 -15.95
N VAL A 334 -1.46 -10.21 -15.02
CA VAL A 334 -1.48 -11.43 -14.19
C VAL A 334 -1.98 -11.09 -12.80
N HIS A 335 -1.28 -10.22 -12.07
CA HIS A 335 -1.69 -9.74 -10.76
C HIS A 335 -2.79 -8.68 -10.86
N ASN A 336 -2.64 -7.73 -11.81
CA ASN A 336 -3.63 -6.70 -12.16
C ASN A 336 -4.26 -6.00 -10.94
N LYS A 337 -3.43 -5.62 -9.96
CA LYS A 337 -3.86 -4.94 -8.73
C LYS A 337 -3.86 -3.43 -8.93
N PRO A 338 -4.88 -2.69 -8.46
CA PRO A 338 -4.80 -1.25 -8.41
C PRO A 338 -3.68 -0.81 -7.45
N MET A 339 -3.05 0.31 -7.78
CA MET A 339 -1.92 0.86 -7.08
C MET A 339 -2.29 2.10 -6.26
N ILE A 340 -1.73 2.20 -5.07
CA ILE A 340 -1.78 3.35 -4.18
C ILE A 340 -0.36 3.88 -3.90
N ILE A 341 -0.15 5.18 -4.05
CA ILE A 341 0.98 5.83 -3.38
C ILE A 341 0.55 6.08 -1.94
N THR A 342 1.09 5.26 -1.04
CA THR A 342 0.67 5.26 0.37
C THR A 342 1.09 6.54 1.07
N GLU A 343 2.17 7.17 0.60
CA GLU A 343 2.69 8.43 1.07
C GLU A 343 3.51 9.13 -0.01
N THR A 344 3.36 10.44 -0.14
CA THR A 344 4.23 11.27 -0.98
C THR A 344 4.33 12.69 -0.48
N SER A 345 5.51 13.29 -0.59
CA SER A 345 5.72 14.72 -0.44
C SER A 345 7.10 15.11 -0.97
N ALA A 346 7.44 16.40 -0.90
CA ALA A 346 8.72 16.93 -1.32
C ALA A 346 9.40 17.71 -0.19
N LEU A 347 10.69 17.42 -0.01
CA LEU A 347 11.50 17.94 1.09
C LEU A 347 11.66 19.45 0.96
N TYR A 348 11.38 20.14 2.06
CA TYR A 348 11.78 21.53 2.26
C TYR A 348 12.26 21.71 3.70
N ILE A 349 13.50 22.15 3.88
CA ILE A 349 14.12 22.42 5.18
C ILE A 349 14.00 23.92 5.45
N PRO A 350 13.10 24.38 6.34
CA PRO A 350 12.89 25.81 6.56
C PRO A 350 14.09 26.52 7.20
N SER A 351 14.87 25.79 8.00
CA SER A 351 16.09 26.30 8.65
C SER A 351 17.25 26.50 7.68
N ASN A 352 17.17 25.95 6.47
CA ASN A 352 18.19 26.10 5.43
C ASN A 352 17.52 26.48 4.10
N PRO A 353 17.04 27.72 3.93
CA PRO A 353 16.26 28.14 2.77
C PRO A 353 17.09 28.31 1.49
N ASP A 354 18.39 28.00 1.51
CA ASP A 354 19.25 28.06 0.33
C ASP A 354 18.77 27.09 -0.75
N GLY A 355 18.79 27.53 -2.02
CA GLY A 355 18.34 26.73 -3.16
C GLY A 355 16.93 27.11 -3.63
N ASN A 356 16.11 26.10 -3.93
CA ASN A 356 14.76 26.32 -4.43
C ASN A 356 13.78 26.64 -3.30
N THR A 357 12.77 27.47 -3.62
CA THR A 357 11.74 27.81 -2.64
C THR A 357 10.83 26.62 -2.36
N ASN A 358 10.18 26.62 -1.20
CA ASN A 358 9.18 25.61 -0.81
C ASN A 358 8.10 25.44 -1.90
N TYR A 359 7.60 26.56 -2.44
CA TYR A 359 6.63 26.54 -3.54
C TYR A 359 7.20 25.90 -4.81
N GLN A 360 8.41 26.26 -5.24
CA GLN A 360 9.04 25.68 -6.43
C GLN A 360 9.20 24.17 -6.31
N ILE A 361 9.67 23.69 -5.16
CA ILE A 361 9.91 22.26 -4.92
C ILE A 361 8.60 21.48 -4.91
N LYS A 362 7.63 21.93 -4.10
CA LYS A 362 6.35 21.23 -3.99
C LYS A 362 5.57 21.30 -5.30
N SER A 363 5.61 22.43 -6.01
CA SER A 363 4.94 22.57 -7.30
C SER A 363 5.48 21.65 -8.38
N ALA A 364 6.79 21.55 -8.49
CA ALA A 364 7.41 20.58 -9.39
C ALA A 364 7.05 19.13 -9.01
N TRP A 365 6.89 18.83 -7.71
CA TRP A 365 6.56 17.48 -7.27
C TRP A 365 5.09 17.10 -7.47
N TRP A 366 4.14 17.96 -7.07
CA TRP A 366 2.72 17.65 -7.29
C TRP A 366 2.36 17.62 -8.77
N GLN A 367 3.10 18.34 -9.63
CA GLN A 367 2.99 18.18 -11.07
C GLN A 367 3.34 16.76 -11.51
N GLN A 368 4.38 16.13 -10.95
CA GLN A 368 4.69 14.74 -11.29
C GLN A 368 3.69 13.74 -10.68
N ALA A 369 3.29 13.95 -9.43
CA ALA A 369 2.46 13.00 -8.68
C ALA A 369 0.96 13.05 -9.05
N TYR A 370 0.49 14.12 -9.72
CA TYR A 370 -0.92 14.31 -10.06
C TYR A 370 -1.19 14.66 -11.53
N ASN A 371 -0.19 14.78 -12.41
CA ASN A 371 -0.44 15.12 -13.82
C ASN A 371 -1.27 14.05 -14.52
N THR A 372 -2.43 14.44 -15.02
CA THR A 372 -3.32 13.61 -15.85
C THR A 372 -3.51 14.20 -17.24
N GLY A 373 -2.90 15.37 -17.48
CA GLY A 373 -2.91 16.06 -18.76
C GLY A 373 -1.97 15.40 -19.77
N LYS A 374 -1.28 16.21 -20.58
CA LYS A 374 -0.31 15.72 -21.55
C LYS A 374 1.03 15.44 -20.87
N ASP A 375 1.81 14.55 -21.49
CA ASP A 375 3.22 14.38 -21.15
C ASP A 375 3.99 15.69 -21.33
N THR A 376 4.87 15.96 -20.37
CA THR A 376 5.90 17.00 -20.44
C THR A 376 7.28 16.37 -20.26
N GLU A 377 8.34 17.18 -20.35
CA GLU A 377 9.69 16.70 -20.03
C GLU A 377 9.78 16.26 -18.56
N GLU A 378 9.08 16.95 -17.67
CA GLU A 378 9.10 16.81 -16.22
C GLU A 378 8.12 15.78 -15.68
N ALA A 379 6.96 15.60 -16.31
CA ALA A 379 5.88 14.76 -15.79
C ALA A 379 5.14 14.02 -16.91
N LEU A 380 4.93 12.72 -16.72
CA LEU A 380 4.08 11.92 -17.60
C LEU A 380 2.61 12.07 -17.21
N SER A 381 1.71 11.80 -18.16
CA SER A 381 0.29 11.64 -17.91
C SER A 381 0.04 10.34 -17.16
N LEU A 382 -0.36 10.44 -15.90
CA LEU A 382 -0.71 9.28 -15.08
C LEU A 382 -1.97 8.59 -15.60
N ALA A 383 -2.87 9.32 -16.26
CA ALA A 383 -4.07 8.75 -16.87
C ALA A 383 -3.75 7.84 -18.07
N GLU A 384 -2.75 8.23 -18.87
CA GLU A 384 -2.34 7.50 -20.08
C GLU A 384 -1.41 6.32 -19.73
N HIS A 385 -0.37 6.59 -18.93
CA HIS A 385 0.71 5.62 -18.70
C HIS A 385 0.51 4.78 -17.44
N TYR A 386 -0.23 5.30 -16.46
CA TYR A 386 -0.42 4.66 -15.16
C TYR A 386 -1.90 4.52 -14.76
N PRO A 387 -2.80 4.00 -15.63
CA PRO A 387 -4.25 3.98 -15.35
C PRO A 387 -4.63 3.18 -14.09
N GLN A 388 -3.82 2.21 -13.67
CA GLN A 388 -3.98 1.48 -12.41
C GLN A 388 -3.48 2.22 -11.17
N LEU A 389 -2.84 3.39 -11.29
CA LEU A 389 -2.58 4.25 -10.15
C LEU A 389 -3.89 4.95 -9.78
N LYS A 390 -4.50 4.49 -8.69
CA LYS A 390 -5.86 4.86 -8.30
C LYS A 390 -5.94 5.66 -7.01
N MET A 391 -4.84 5.83 -6.27
CA MET A 391 -4.81 6.65 -5.06
C MET A 391 -3.43 7.27 -4.85
N VAL A 392 -3.39 8.54 -4.43
CA VAL A 392 -2.16 9.23 -4.02
C VAL A 392 -2.40 9.96 -2.71
N LEU A 393 -1.61 9.62 -1.68
CA LEU A 393 -1.72 10.19 -0.34
C LEU A 393 -0.58 11.16 -0.08
N TRP A 394 -0.89 12.44 0.08
CA TRP A 394 0.12 13.44 0.44
C TRP A 394 0.47 13.37 1.93
N PHE A 395 1.75 13.34 2.27
CA PHE A 395 2.23 13.43 3.65
C PHE A 395 2.30 14.90 4.07
N ASP A 396 1.31 15.37 4.82
CA ASP A 396 1.06 16.76 5.15
C ASP A 396 1.42 17.05 6.62
N GLU A 397 2.69 16.83 6.97
CA GLU A 397 3.21 17.02 8.32
C GLU A 397 4.52 17.83 8.33
N ILE A 398 4.87 18.38 9.50
CA ILE A 398 6.20 18.95 9.76
C ILE A 398 6.92 18.04 10.75
N LYS A 399 8.08 17.54 10.38
CA LYS A 399 8.74 16.46 11.13
C LYS A 399 10.26 16.58 11.07
N ALA A 400 10.93 16.19 12.15
CA ALA A 400 12.37 16.01 12.14
C ALA A 400 12.74 14.70 11.44
N GLU A 401 13.63 14.76 10.45
CA GLU A 401 13.96 13.61 9.60
C GLU A 401 15.42 13.20 9.78
N GLY A 402 15.63 11.94 10.20
CA GLY A 402 16.98 11.36 10.30
C GLY A 402 17.70 11.37 8.95
N SER A 403 16.97 11.05 7.87
CA SER A 403 17.45 11.10 6.50
C SER A 403 17.82 12.51 6.02
N ALA A 404 17.34 13.56 6.71
CA ALA A 404 17.75 14.95 6.46
C ALA A 404 18.81 15.44 7.46
N GLY A 405 19.56 14.53 8.09
CA GLY A 405 20.56 14.88 9.11
C GLY A 405 19.95 15.43 10.40
N GLY A 406 18.70 15.07 10.71
CA GLY A 406 17.96 15.54 11.87
C GLY A 406 17.31 16.92 11.69
N ASN A 407 17.36 17.49 10.49
CA ASN A 407 16.66 18.74 10.20
C ASN A 407 15.14 18.57 10.27
N VAL A 408 14.44 19.64 10.65
CA VAL A 408 12.98 19.73 10.53
C VAL A 408 12.64 19.96 9.06
N VAL A 409 11.88 19.05 8.48
CA VAL A 409 11.36 19.11 7.11
C VAL A 409 9.89 19.49 7.16
N ASP A 410 9.50 20.47 6.35
CA ASP A 410 8.12 20.86 6.15
C ASP A 410 7.55 20.16 4.91
N TRP A 411 6.85 19.06 5.11
CA TRP A 411 6.20 18.29 4.04
C TRP A 411 4.85 18.88 3.63
N ARG A 412 4.36 19.92 4.32
CA ARG A 412 2.95 20.35 4.19
C ARG A 412 2.67 21.15 2.93
N PHE A 413 1.63 20.80 2.19
CA PHE A 413 1.04 21.71 1.22
C PHE A 413 0.03 22.66 1.90
N SER A 414 -0.62 22.23 2.99
CA SER A 414 -1.79 22.92 3.55
C SER A 414 -1.49 24.18 4.36
N ALA A 415 -0.28 24.27 4.94
CA ALA A 415 0.06 25.28 5.95
C ALA A 415 0.28 26.68 5.36
N ASP A 416 0.95 26.77 4.21
CA ASP A 416 1.24 28.04 3.53
C ASP A 416 0.12 28.40 2.54
N PRO A 417 -0.49 29.60 2.61
CA PRO A 417 -1.61 29.96 1.74
C PRO A 417 -1.30 29.93 0.24
N GLN A 418 -0.09 30.29 -0.18
CA GLN A 418 0.30 30.30 -1.59
C GLN A 418 0.49 28.87 -2.10
N ILE A 419 1.18 28.03 -1.32
CA ILE A 419 1.39 26.61 -1.65
C ILE A 419 0.05 25.87 -1.70
N ARG A 420 -0.80 26.09 -0.69
CA ARG A 420 -2.14 25.50 -0.63
C ARG A 420 -2.98 25.87 -1.86
N ALA A 421 -3.05 27.16 -2.19
CA ALA A 421 -3.84 27.61 -3.34
C ALA A 421 -3.36 26.93 -4.63
N GLY A 422 -2.05 26.90 -4.86
CA GLY A 422 -1.47 26.26 -6.05
C GLY A 422 -1.68 24.74 -6.09
N PHE A 423 -1.54 24.04 -4.97
CA PHE A 423 -1.77 22.59 -4.90
C PHE A 423 -3.25 22.26 -5.15
N THR A 424 -4.16 22.90 -4.42
CA THR A 424 -5.59 22.64 -4.52
C THR A 424 -6.12 22.98 -5.91
N GLU A 425 -5.71 24.11 -6.49
CA GLU A 425 -6.05 24.46 -7.88
C GLU A 425 -5.53 23.42 -8.87
N TYR A 426 -4.29 22.96 -8.71
CA TYR A 426 -3.71 21.97 -9.63
C TYR A 426 -4.44 20.63 -9.57
N VAL A 427 -4.69 20.10 -8.37
CA VAL A 427 -5.30 18.78 -8.16
C VAL A 427 -6.77 18.77 -8.59
N ILE A 428 -7.56 19.78 -8.24
CA ILE A 428 -8.99 19.85 -8.60
C ILE A 428 -9.19 20.03 -10.12
N ASN A 429 -8.28 20.71 -10.80
CA ASN A 429 -8.36 20.93 -12.25
C ASN A 429 -7.79 19.76 -13.09
N GLN A 430 -7.36 18.66 -12.47
CA GLN A 430 -7.09 17.42 -13.19
C GLN A 430 -8.43 16.77 -13.55
N LEU A 431 -8.74 16.61 -14.84
CA LEU A 431 -10.04 16.14 -15.31
C LEU A 431 -9.91 14.84 -16.12
N THR A 432 -10.92 13.98 -15.99
CA THR A 432 -11.17 12.84 -16.88
C THR A 432 -11.64 13.32 -18.25
N ASP A 433 -11.67 12.41 -19.24
CA ASP A 433 -12.23 12.70 -20.58
C ASP A 433 -13.70 13.15 -20.54
N SER A 434 -14.45 12.76 -19.51
CA SER A 434 -15.83 13.21 -19.29
C SER A 434 -15.95 14.61 -18.64
N GLY A 435 -14.84 15.23 -18.28
CA GLY A 435 -14.78 16.53 -17.60
C GLY A 435 -15.03 16.46 -16.08
N ALA A 436 -15.15 15.27 -15.49
CA ALA A 436 -15.20 15.10 -14.04
C ALA A 436 -13.79 15.15 -13.44
N GLN A 437 -13.65 15.57 -12.18
CA GLN A 437 -12.37 15.58 -11.47
C GLN A 437 -11.74 14.18 -11.46
N TYR A 438 -10.47 14.09 -11.89
CA TYR A 438 -9.72 12.85 -11.95
C TYR A 438 -9.35 12.38 -10.54
N TRP A 439 -8.76 13.26 -9.74
CA TRP A 439 -8.41 12.97 -8.35
C TRP A 439 -9.56 13.33 -7.43
N GLY A 440 -10.52 12.41 -7.29
CA GLY A 440 -11.74 12.60 -6.52
C GLY A 440 -11.48 12.89 -5.04
N ASP A 441 -12.33 13.75 -4.50
CA ASP A 441 -12.38 14.14 -3.10
C ASP A 441 -13.40 13.29 -2.32
N LEU A 442 -13.69 13.68 -1.08
CA LEU A 442 -14.64 12.97 -0.23
C LEU A 442 -16.04 12.85 -0.85
N ASP A 443 -16.55 13.90 -1.49
CA ASP A 443 -17.87 13.90 -2.08
C ASP A 443 -17.94 12.91 -3.25
N ALA A 444 -16.90 12.90 -4.09
CA ALA A 444 -16.78 11.92 -5.17
C ALA A 444 -16.72 10.47 -4.64
N PHE A 445 -16.00 10.23 -3.53
CA PHE A 445 -15.95 8.91 -2.89
C PHE A 445 -17.32 8.48 -2.33
N GLN A 446 -18.01 9.36 -1.61
CA GLN A 446 -19.32 9.06 -1.01
C GLN A 446 -20.42 8.81 -2.06
N GLN A 447 -20.34 9.50 -3.20
CA GLN A 447 -21.24 9.28 -4.33
C GLN A 447 -20.92 8.01 -5.09
N SER A 448 -19.70 7.48 -4.96
CA SER A 448 -19.36 6.18 -5.51
C SER A 448 -20.10 5.09 -4.73
N SER A 449 -20.66 4.10 -5.43
CA SER A 449 -21.30 2.93 -4.80
C SER A 449 -20.32 2.03 -4.03
N LEU A 450 -19.08 2.49 -3.82
CA LEU A 450 -17.98 1.78 -3.17
C LEU A 450 -17.97 2.01 -1.65
N ALA A 451 -18.68 3.02 -1.14
CA ALA A 451 -18.77 3.34 0.29
C ALA A 451 -19.42 2.21 1.14
N SER A 452 -20.05 1.22 0.51
CA SER A 452 -20.73 0.09 1.16
C SER A 452 -20.27 -1.29 0.66
N ALA A 453 -19.01 -1.41 0.22
CA ALA A 453 -18.47 -2.61 -0.43
C ALA A 453 -18.57 -3.92 0.40
N PHE A 454 -18.78 -3.84 1.72
CA PHE A 454 -18.73 -5.01 2.59
C PHE A 454 -19.91 -5.13 3.57
N THR A 455 -20.22 -6.38 3.96
CA THR A 455 -21.28 -6.72 4.93
C THR A 455 -20.70 -7.14 6.27
N CYS A 456 -21.15 -6.51 7.35
CA CYS A 456 -20.67 -6.85 8.69
C CYS A 456 -21.05 -8.28 9.12
N PRO A 457 -20.10 -9.10 9.62
CA PRO A 457 -20.43 -10.38 10.21
C PRO A 457 -21.30 -10.13 11.45
N ALA A 458 -22.38 -10.91 11.55
CA ALA A 458 -23.26 -10.89 12.71
C ALA A 458 -22.41 -11.00 13.97
N GLY A 459 -22.58 -10.05 14.91
CA GLY A 459 -21.86 -10.10 16.18
C GLY A 459 -22.12 -11.44 16.88
N PRO A 460 -21.21 -11.89 17.77
CA PRO A 460 -21.54 -13.00 18.65
C PRO A 460 -22.86 -12.64 19.35
N GLY A 461 -23.90 -13.44 19.10
CA GLY A 461 -25.19 -13.27 19.78
C GLY A 461 -24.94 -13.22 21.28
N LYS A 462 -25.55 -12.23 21.93
CA LYS A 462 -25.48 -12.04 23.38
C LYS A 462 -25.82 -13.33 24.14
#